data_AF-B9WD15-F1
#
_entry.id   AF-B9WD15-F1
#
_cell.length_a   1.000
_cell.length_b   1.000
_cell.length_c   1.000
_cell.angle_alpha   90.00
_cell.angle_beta   90.00
_cell.angle_gamma   90.00
#
_symmetry.space_group_name_H-M   'P 1'
#
loop_
_entity.id
_entity.type
_entity.pdbx_description
1 polymer ?
#
loop_
_entity_poly.entity_id
_entity_poly.type
_entity_poly.pdbx_seq_one_letter_code
_entity_poly.pdbx_strand_id
1 'polypeptide(L)'
;MVLTRSQAHQPIKKKFTDDDFSDEENINPSSPVQPEDIHSSEEADDSDSDSDDAPEEESTSKARSEILLEQKKLQQAEAELKKQEREKRKALDLRNTQQQQLKKSRQSPFELPEFLPDDVASIINQPAKASESNLKPRHIRLDDIEPSPKLDKKTLLEEKLRLLKAKKNVALKKGPVHVKIQSFNSKVVPRSESKIVKNRDKWLHRKSVNRK
;
A
#
# COMPACT_ATOMS: atom_id res chain seq x y z
N MET A 1 33.38 -34.93 -22.46
CA MET A 1 31.98 -35.10 -22.04
C MET A 1 31.85 -34.55 -20.64
N VAL A 2 31.04 -33.50 -20.44
CA VAL A 2 30.82 -32.89 -19.12
C VAL A 2 29.34 -33.07 -18.80
N LEU A 3 29.02 -33.92 -17.82
CA LEU A 3 27.66 -34.10 -17.32
C LEU A 3 27.37 -33.06 -16.25
N THR A 4 26.46 -32.13 -16.50
CA THR A 4 25.85 -31.30 -15.45
C THR A 4 24.50 -31.89 -15.06
N ARG A 5 24.43 -32.45 -13.85
CA ARG A 5 23.20 -32.99 -13.26
C ARG A 5 22.36 -31.82 -12.73
N SER A 6 21.39 -31.36 -13.51
CA SER A 6 20.36 -30.45 -13.04
C SER A 6 19.45 -31.17 -12.04
N GLN A 7 19.64 -30.95 -10.74
CA GLN A 7 18.62 -31.32 -9.78
C GLN A 7 17.48 -30.30 -9.87
N ALA A 8 16.31 -30.79 -10.31
CA ALA A 8 15.09 -30.02 -10.34
C ALA A 8 14.63 -29.75 -8.90
N HIS A 9 14.74 -28.50 -8.45
CA HIS A 9 14.10 -28.07 -7.22
C HIS A 9 12.59 -28.07 -7.43
N GLN A 10 11.90 -29.05 -6.84
CA GLN A 10 10.44 -29.04 -6.76
C GLN A 10 9.98 -27.90 -5.85
N PRO A 11 8.89 -27.18 -6.19
CA PRO A 11 8.38 -26.09 -5.36
C PRO A 11 7.82 -26.63 -4.04
N ILE A 12 8.38 -26.18 -2.92
CA ILE A 12 7.88 -26.49 -1.58
C ILE A 12 6.85 -25.44 -1.19
N LYS A 13 5.65 -25.89 -0.78
CA LYS A 13 4.61 -25.00 -0.25
C LYS A 13 4.99 -24.58 1.18
N LYS A 14 5.39 -23.32 1.37
CA LYS A 14 5.53 -22.74 2.70
C LYS A 14 4.15 -22.55 3.32
N LYS A 15 3.96 -23.10 4.52
CA LYS A 15 2.80 -22.83 5.38
C LYS A 15 3.27 -21.77 6.38
N PHE A 16 2.65 -20.60 6.37
CA PHE A 16 2.86 -19.62 7.43
C PHE A 16 2.03 -20.07 8.63
N THR A 17 2.71 -20.40 9.72
CA THR A 17 2.09 -20.52 11.04
C THR A 17 2.12 -19.16 11.72
N ASP A 18 1.09 -18.85 12.50
CA ASP A 18 0.86 -17.56 13.19
C ASP A 18 1.98 -17.22 14.21
N ASP A 19 2.89 -18.16 14.45
CA ASP A 19 4.06 -18.04 15.33
C ASP A 19 5.26 -17.31 14.70
N ASP A 20 5.26 -17.11 13.37
CA ASP A 20 6.34 -16.40 12.64
C ASP A 20 6.24 -14.86 12.78
N PHE A 21 5.27 -14.37 13.55
CA PHE A 21 5.09 -12.95 13.90
C PHE A 21 5.49 -12.61 15.34
N SER A 22 5.99 -13.60 16.10
CA SER A 22 6.16 -13.49 17.55
C SER A 22 7.56 -13.91 18.00
N ASP A 23 8.63 -13.37 17.40
CA ASP A 23 9.92 -13.15 18.09
C ASP A 23 10.95 -12.47 17.17
N GLU A 24 11.03 -11.14 17.24
CA GLU A 24 12.26 -10.39 16.91
C GLU A 24 12.68 -9.47 18.07
N GLU A 25 12.33 -9.82 19.31
CA GLU A 25 12.92 -9.24 20.53
C GLU A 25 13.59 -10.33 21.37
N ASN A 26 14.72 -10.85 20.87
CA ASN A 26 15.65 -11.55 21.74
C ASN A 26 17.11 -11.25 21.37
N ILE A 27 17.53 -10.02 21.69
CA ILE A 27 18.94 -9.67 21.83
C ILE A 27 19.13 -9.26 23.29
N ASN A 28 19.57 -10.23 24.10
CA ASN A 28 20.09 -10.08 25.46
C ASN A 28 20.99 -8.82 25.63
N PRO A 29 20.68 -7.93 26.58
CA PRO A 29 21.69 -7.12 27.25
C PRO A 29 21.92 -7.66 28.67
N SER A 30 23.14 -8.17 28.95
CA SER A 30 23.54 -8.48 30.32
C SER A 30 23.83 -7.18 31.10
N SER A 31 23.00 -6.88 32.08
CA SER A 31 23.30 -6.02 33.25
C SER A 31 24.11 -6.84 34.29
N PRO A 32 24.79 -6.30 35.35
CA PRO A 32 24.40 -5.10 36.12
C PRO A 32 25.52 -4.26 36.78
N VAL A 33 25.28 -2.95 36.99
CA VAL A 33 25.73 -2.20 38.19
C VAL A 33 24.76 -1.01 38.42
N GLN A 34 24.08 -0.97 39.57
CA GLN A 34 23.46 0.24 40.16
C GLN A 34 24.47 0.93 41.11
N PRO A 35 24.30 2.23 41.49
CA PRO A 35 23.49 2.56 42.67
C PRO A 35 22.56 3.82 42.60
N GLU A 36 21.42 3.70 43.28
CA GLU A 36 20.73 4.67 44.19
C GLU A 36 19.97 5.91 43.66
N ASP A 37 18.63 5.77 43.69
CA ASP A 37 17.63 6.59 44.41
C ASP A 37 17.77 8.11 44.51
N ILE A 38 16.86 8.82 43.81
CA ILE A 38 16.15 9.99 44.37
C ILE A 38 14.66 9.90 43.99
N HIS A 39 13.84 9.72 45.03
CA HIS A 39 12.41 9.95 45.05
C HIS A 39 12.03 11.34 44.49
N SER A 40 11.05 11.41 43.59
CA SER A 40 10.01 12.44 43.66
C SER A 40 8.76 11.97 42.93
N SER A 41 7.76 11.61 43.72
CA SER A 41 6.36 11.47 43.37
C SER A 41 5.75 12.85 43.11
N GLU A 42 4.98 13.01 42.04
CA GLU A 42 3.93 14.02 41.79
C GLU A 42 3.28 13.59 40.45
N GLU A 43 2.20 12.81 40.46
CA GLU A 43 0.78 13.21 40.55
C GLU A 43 0.34 14.32 39.59
N ALA A 44 -0.83 14.08 39.00
CA ALA A 44 -1.41 14.71 37.83
C ALA A 44 -1.66 16.23 37.91
N ASP A 45 -1.59 16.90 36.75
CA ASP A 45 -2.59 17.92 36.39
C ASP A 45 -2.65 18.12 34.86
N ASP A 46 -3.76 17.70 34.26
CA ASP A 46 -4.15 17.98 32.88
C ASP A 46 -5.05 19.21 32.95
N SER A 47 -4.44 20.40 32.92
CA SER A 47 -5.14 21.68 33.08
C SER A 47 -5.29 22.36 31.71
N ASP A 48 -6.47 22.20 31.13
CA ASP A 48 -7.00 23.05 30.06
C ASP A 48 -7.06 24.50 30.56
N SER A 49 -6.07 25.32 30.19
CA SER A 49 -6.06 26.75 30.47
C SER A 49 -6.18 27.56 29.18
N ASP A 50 -7.41 27.98 28.91
CA ASP A 50 -7.77 29.07 27.99
C ASP A 50 -7.02 30.34 28.44
N SER A 51 -6.07 30.83 27.63
CA SER A 51 -5.19 31.95 28.01
C SER A 51 -5.04 32.98 26.89
N ASP A 52 -5.72 34.10 27.13
CA ASP A 52 -5.67 35.45 26.56
C ASP A 52 -4.42 35.77 25.69
N ASP A 53 -4.65 35.89 24.38
CA ASP A 53 -3.65 36.19 23.35
C ASP A 53 -3.40 37.71 23.26
N ALA A 54 -2.43 38.20 24.05
CA ALA A 54 -1.86 39.54 23.89
C ALA A 54 -0.73 39.52 22.83
N PRO A 55 -0.69 40.45 21.87
CA PRO A 55 0.29 40.41 20.79
C PRO A 55 1.66 40.95 21.24
N GLU A 56 2.67 40.07 21.30
CA GLU A 56 4.09 40.45 21.42
C GLU A 56 4.97 39.80 20.33
N GLU A 57 5.70 40.68 19.63
CA GLU A 57 6.88 40.50 18.76
C GLU A 57 7.00 39.22 17.87
N GLU A 58 6.64 39.42 16.59
CA GLU A 58 6.27 38.42 15.59
C GLU A 58 7.37 38.09 14.55
N SER A 59 8.42 37.32 14.85
CA SER A 59 9.28 36.84 13.74
C SER A 59 9.81 35.41 13.84
N THR A 60 10.20 34.95 15.03
CA THR A 60 10.71 33.57 15.19
C THR A 60 9.72 32.63 15.89
N SER A 61 8.86 33.19 16.76
CA SER A 61 7.77 32.51 17.45
C SER A 61 6.67 32.05 16.49
N LYS A 62 6.24 32.94 15.57
CA LYS A 62 5.25 32.63 14.52
C LYS A 62 5.67 31.52 13.57
N ALA A 63 6.93 31.54 13.13
CA ALA A 63 7.43 30.49 12.24
C ALA A 63 7.42 29.11 12.94
N ARG A 64 7.74 29.05 14.24
CA ARG A 64 7.66 27.81 15.02
C ARG A 64 6.22 27.35 15.23
N SER A 65 5.29 28.25 15.55
CA SER A 65 3.89 27.90 15.72
C SER A 65 3.23 27.44 14.41
N GLU A 66 3.59 28.05 13.28
CA GLU A 66 3.13 27.62 11.95
C GLU A 66 3.61 26.21 11.60
N ILE A 67 4.88 25.88 11.87
CA ILE A 67 5.42 24.53 11.65
C ILE A 67 4.71 23.48 12.53
N LEU A 68 4.46 23.80 13.80
CA LEU A 68 3.74 22.90 14.72
C LEU A 68 2.29 22.69 14.28
N LEU A 69 1.63 23.75 13.80
CA LEU A 69 0.27 23.70 13.28
C LEU A 69 0.21 22.84 12.00
N GLU A 70 1.16 23.01 11.09
CA GLU A 70 1.28 22.17 9.89
C GLU A 70 1.52 20.70 10.25
N GLN A 71 2.39 20.43 11.21
CA GLN A 71 2.64 19.07 11.70
C GLN A 71 1.38 18.44 12.31
N LYS A 72 0.62 19.19 13.11
CA LYS A 72 -0.64 18.73 13.69
C LYS A 72 -1.68 18.44 12.62
N LYS A 73 -1.80 19.29 11.59
CA LYS A 73 -2.69 19.08 10.45
C LYS A 73 -2.35 17.80 9.68
N LEU A 74 -1.06 17.54 9.45
CA LEU A 74 -0.62 16.32 8.77
C LEU A 74 -0.95 15.07 9.58
N GLN A 75 -0.73 15.09 10.90
CA GLN A 75 -1.09 13.98 11.79
C GLN A 75 -2.60 13.73 11.82
N GLN A 76 -3.42 14.78 11.85
CA GLN A 76 -4.87 14.66 11.79
C GLN A 76 -5.34 14.07 10.46
N ALA A 77 -4.80 14.54 9.34
CA ALA A 77 -5.12 14.00 8.01
C ALA A 77 -4.75 12.52 7.88
N GLU A 78 -3.59 12.11 8.42
CA GLU A 78 -3.18 10.71 8.44
C GLU A 78 -4.10 9.84 9.31
N ALA A 79 -4.47 10.33 10.49
CA ALA A 79 -5.41 9.64 11.39
C ALA A 79 -6.80 9.46 10.75
N GLU A 80 -7.29 10.49 10.04
CA GLU A 80 -8.55 10.42 9.30
C GLU A 80 -8.50 9.41 8.15
N LEU A 81 -7.42 9.41 7.36
CA LEU A 81 -7.25 8.42 6.29
C LEU A 81 -7.21 6.99 6.83
N LYS A 82 -6.51 6.77 7.94
CA LYS A 82 -6.45 5.46 8.62
C LYS A 82 -7.82 5.04 9.15
N LYS A 83 -8.61 5.97 9.68
CA LYS A 83 -9.99 5.72 10.12
C LYS A 83 -10.88 5.32 8.94
N GLN A 84 -10.82 6.06 7.83
CA GLN A 84 -11.58 5.74 6.62
C GLN A 84 -11.20 4.37 6.04
N GLU A 85 -9.92 4.01 6.03
CA GLU A 85 -9.47 2.69 5.59
C GLU A 85 -10.02 1.58 6.49
N ARG A 86 -9.97 1.77 7.81
CA ARG A 86 -10.54 0.82 8.79
C ARG A 86 -12.05 0.66 8.60
N GLU A 87 -12.78 1.74 8.37
CA GLU A 87 -14.22 1.71 8.09
C GLU A 87 -14.55 0.98 6.79
N LYS A 88 -13.79 1.23 5.71
CA LYS A 88 -13.92 0.50 4.44
C LYS A 88 -13.68 -0.99 4.62
N ARG A 89 -12.64 -1.38 5.39
CA ARG A 89 -12.35 -2.78 5.70
C ARG A 89 -13.51 -3.44 6.45
N LYS A 90 -14.02 -2.79 7.49
CA LYS A 90 -15.19 -3.26 8.25
C LYS A 90 -16.43 -3.44 7.36
N ALA A 91 -16.70 -2.48 6.46
CA ALA A 91 -17.84 -2.57 5.54
C ALA A 91 -17.70 -3.74 4.55
N LEU A 92 -16.49 -4.00 4.05
CA LEU A 92 -16.21 -5.15 3.18
C LEU A 92 -16.36 -6.48 3.93
N ASP A 93 -15.84 -6.58 5.15
CA ASP A 93 -15.97 -7.78 5.98
C ASP A 93 -17.43 -8.06 6.33
N LEU A 94 -18.22 -7.02 6.66
CA LEU A 94 -19.65 -7.14 6.89
C LEU A 94 -20.39 -7.61 5.63
N ARG A 95 -20.08 -7.05 4.46
CA ARG A 95 -20.66 -7.52 3.19
C ARG A 95 -20.29 -8.99 2.89
N ASN A 96 -19.05 -9.39 3.17
CA ASN A 96 -18.59 -10.76 2.93
C ASN A 96 -19.27 -11.75 3.88
N THR A 97 -19.36 -11.41 5.17
CA THR A 97 -20.07 -12.22 6.17
C THR A 97 -21.55 -12.41 5.81
N GLN A 98 -22.24 -11.34 5.38
CA GLN A 98 -23.62 -11.44 4.87
C GLN A 98 -23.73 -12.37 3.66
N GLN A 99 -22.81 -12.27 2.69
CA GLN A 99 -22.80 -13.18 1.54
C GLN A 99 -22.57 -14.64 1.95
N GLN A 100 -21.68 -14.89 2.91
CA GLN A 100 -21.43 -16.23 3.43
C GLN A 100 -22.63 -16.78 4.19
N GLN A 101 -23.33 -15.96 4.98
CA GLN A 101 -24.57 -16.35 5.65
C GLN A 101 -25.67 -16.69 4.65
N LEU A 102 -25.85 -15.90 3.59
CA LEU A 102 -26.80 -16.20 2.51
C LEU A 102 -26.45 -17.48 1.73
N LYS A 103 -25.16 -17.77 1.55
CA LYS A 103 -24.72 -19.05 0.96
C LYS A 103 -24.99 -20.23 1.88
N LYS A 104 -24.76 -20.06 3.18
CA LYS A 104 -25.03 -21.09 4.20
C LYS A 104 -26.53 -21.34 4.37
N SER A 105 -27.38 -20.30 4.33
CA SER A 105 -28.84 -20.46 4.37
C SER A 105 -29.42 -21.07 3.10
N ARG A 106 -28.75 -20.95 1.95
CA ARG A 106 -29.08 -21.71 0.74
C ARG A 106 -28.64 -23.17 0.78
N GLN A 107 -27.72 -23.53 1.67
CA GLN A 107 -27.19 -24.88 1.84
C GLN A 107 -27.80 -25.65 3.03
N SER A 108 -28.55 -24.99 3.91
CA SER A 108 -29.47 -25.71 4.79
C SER A 108 -30.51 -26.40 3.91
N PRO A 109 -30.85 -27.68 4.18
CA PRO A 109 -31.91 -28.38 3.48
C PRO A 109 -33.24 -27.75 3.92
N PHE A 110 -33.60 -26.63 3.30
CA PHE A 110 -35.00 -26.27 3.18
C PHE A 110 -35.61 -27.39 2.34
N GLU A 111 -36.48 -28.19 2.96
CA GLU A 111 -37.48 -28.97 2.24
C GLU A 111 -38.06 -28.02 1.18
N LEU A 112 -37.77 -28.29 -0.09
CA LEU A 112 -38.41 -27.55 -1.17
C LEU A 112 -39.92 -27.71 -0.93
N PRO A 113 -40.70 -26.62 -0.98
CA PRO A 113 -42.15 -26.74 -0.99
C PRO A 113 -42.52 -27.77 -2.05
N GLU A 114 -43.20 -28.84 -1.64
CA GLU A 114 -43.59 -29.94 -2.54
C GLU A 114 -44.42 -29.44 -3.72
N PHE A 115 -45.08 -28.29 -3.53
CA PHE A 115 -45.84 -27.58 -4.54
C PHE A 115 -45.14 -26.28 -4.94
N LEU A 116 -44.91 -26.13 -6.25
CA LEU A 116 -44.68 -24.81 -6.83
C LEU A 116 -45.91 -23.93 -6.56
N PRO A 117 -45.75 -22.62 -6.29
CA PRO A 117 -46.88 -21.71 -6.21
C PRO A 117 -47.70 -21.80 -7.51
N ASP A 118 -49.01 -22.06 -7.41
CA ASP A 118 -49.91 -22.21 -8.57
C ASP A 118 -49.87 -21.00 -9.52
N ASP A 119 -49.45 -19.83 -9.02
CA ASP A 119 -49.27 -18.61 -9.80
C ASP A 119 -48.13 -18.68 -10.83
N VAL A 120 -47.14 -19.56 -10.66
CA VAL A 120 -46.00 -19.68 -11.61
C VAL A 120 -46.46 -20.21 -12.95
N ALA A 121 -47.36 -21.19 -12.97
CA ALA A 121 -47.96 -21.70 -14.20
C ALA A 121 -48.80 -20.63 -14.90
N SER A 122 -49.46 -19.77 -14.12
CA SER A 122 -50.25 -18.65 -14.65
C SER A 122 -49.37 -17.52 -15.22
N ILE A 123 -48.19 -17.28 -14.64
CA ILE A 123 -47.21 -16.27 -15.13
C ILE A 123 -46.49 -16.75 -16.40
N ILE A 124 -46.13 -18.04 -16.49
CA ILE A 124 -45.46 -18.61 -17.68
C ILE A 124 -46.43 -18.72 -18.87
N ASN A 125 -47.69 -19.05 -18.61
CA ASN A 125 -48.72 -19.18 -19.65
C ASN A 125 -49.41 -17.85 -20.00
N GLN A 126 -49.14 -16.76 -19.26
CA GLN A 126 -49.57 -15.43 -19.68
C GLN A 126 -48.75 -15.03 -20.92
N PRO A 127 -49.39 -14.78 -22.08
CA PRO A 127 -48.69 -14.18 -23.19
C PRO A 127 -48.25 -12.79 -22.73
N ALA A 128 -46.94 -12.54 -22.74
CA ALA A 128 -46.32 -11.29 -22.32
C ALA A 128 -47.06 -10.09 -22.94
N LYS A 129 -48.00 -9.51 -22.19
CA LYS A 129 -48.60 -8.23 -22.54
C LYS A 129 -47.55 -7.17 -22.26
N ALA A 130 -46.74 -6.92 -23.28
CA ALA A 130 -46.23 -5.61 -23.69
C ALA A 130 -45.94 -4.60 -22.56
N SER A 131 -45.14 -4.94 -21.57
CA SER A 131 -44.39 -3.97 -20.77
C SER A 131 -43.34 -4.69 -19.94
N GLU A 132 -42.11 -4.67 -20.46
CA GLU A 132 -40.84 -4.49 -19.73
C GLU A 132 -39.72 -5.24 -20.46
N SER A 133 -39.13 -4.49 -21.40
CA SER A 133 -37.75 -4.63 -21.83
C SER A 133 -37.39 -5.97 -22.49
N ASN A 134 -37.41 -5.95 -23.83
CA ASN A 134 -36.71 -6.89 -24.71
C ASN A 134 -35.18 -6.75 -24.53
N LEU A 135 -34.66 -6.92 -23.31
CA LEU A 135 -33.23 -7.00 -23.05
C LEU A 135 -32.77 -8.40 -23.42
N LYS A 136 -32.61 -8.62 -24.73
CA LYS A 136 -31.85 -9.75 -25.23
C LYS A 136 -30.48 -9.70 -24.54
N PRO A 137 -30.01 -10.77 -23.88
CA PRO A 137 -28.66 -10.83 -23.34
C PRO A 137 -27.68 -10.65 -24.50
N ARG A 138 -27.13 -9.45 -24.63
CA ARG A 138 -26.06 -9.16 -25.59
C ARG A 138 -24.77 -9.65 -24.96
N HIS A 139 -24.15 -10.63 -25.58
CA HIS A 139 -22.79 -11.02 -25.22
C HIS A 139 -21.88 -9.83 -25.56
N ILE A 140 -21.38 -9.13 -24.54
CA ILE A 140 -20.44 -8.02 -24.73
C ILE A 140 -19.13 -8.64 -25.20
N ARG A 141 -18.83 -8.53 -26.49
CA ARG A 141 -17.48 -8.82 -26.98
C ARG A 141 -16.56 -7.78 -26.37
N LEU A 142 -15.45 -8.23 -25.77
CA LEU A 142 -14.46 -7.36 -25.15
C LEU A 142 -13.86 -6.32 -26.12
N ASP A 143 -14.04 -6.54 -27.43
CA ASP A 143 -13.62 -5.66 -28.51
C ASP A 143 -14.57 -4.45 -28.74
N ASP A 144 -15.85 -4.55 -28.33
CA ASP A 144 -16.87 -3.50 -28.55
C ASP A 144 -16.96 -2.49 -27.39
N ILE A 145 -16.17 -2.68 -26.33
CA ILE A 145 -15.94 -1.63 -25.34
C ILE A 145 -14.96 -0.65 -25.98
N GLU A 146 -15.55 0.33 -26.66
CA GLU A 146 -14.95 1.62 -27.03
C GLU A 146 -13.69 1.87 -26.20
N PRO A 147 -12.51 2.03 -26.82
CA PRO A 147 -11.34 2.47 -26.11
C PRO A 147 -11.61 3.91 -25.63
N SER A 148 -12.28 4.04 -24.47
CA SER A 148 -12.05 5.15 -23.54
C SER A 148 -10.56 5.45 -23.60
N PRO A 149 -10.12 6.72 -23.71
CA PRO A 149 -8.76 7.06 -24.11
C PRO A 149 -7.79 6.37 -23.16
N LYS A 150 -7.36 5.18 -23.56
CA LYS A 150 -6.37 4.36 -22.91
C LYS A 150 -5.14 5.16 -23.23
N LEU A 151 -4.82 6.16 -22.41
CA LEU A 151 -3.45 6.62 -22.27
C LEU A 151 -2.63 5.34 -22.27
N ASP A 152 -1.87 5.14 -23.35
CA ASP A 152 -1.20 3.88 -23.59
C ASP A 152 -0.56 3.43 -22.29
N LYS A 153 -0.77 2.20 -21.84
CA LYS A 153 -0.27 1.76 -20.53
C LYS A 153 1.23 2.09 -20.34
N LYS A 154 1.97 2.15 -21.45
CA LYS A 154 3.35 2.65 -21.55
C LYS A 154 3.51 4.12 -21.14
N THR A 155 2.72 5.05 -21.68
CA THR A 155 2.81 6.48 -21.34
C THR A 155 2.48 6.71 -19.86
N LEU A 156 1.48 6.01 -19.33
CA LEU A 156 1.14 6.07 -17.91
C LEU A 156 2.28 5.56 -17.02
N LEU A 157 2.94 4.46 -17.41
CA LEU A 157 4.11 3.93 -16.70
C LEU A 157 5.31 4.87 -16.78
N GLU A 158 5.55 5.48 -17.94
CA GLU A 158 6.62 6.46 -18.15
C GLU A 158 6.41 7.72 -17.31
N GLU A 159 5.17 8.22 -17.23
CA GLU A 159 4.82 9.33 -16.34
C GLU A 159 5.05 8.99 -14.87
N LYS A 160 4.62 7.82 -14.43
CA LYS A 160 4.89 7.33 -13.06
C LYS A 160 6.39 7.26 -12.78
N LEU A 161 7.16 6.72 -13.72
CA LEU A 161 8.62 6.63 -13.59
C LEU A 161 9.27 8.03 -13.55
N ARG A 162 8.78 8.97 -14.35
CA ARG A 162 9.22 10.38 -14.34
C ARG A 162 8.98 11.02 -12.98
N LEU A 163 7.79 10.84 -12.41
CA LEU A 163 7.44 11.35 -11.08
C LEU A 163 8.32 10.73 -9.99
N LEU A 164 8.56 9.41 -10.04
CA LEU A 164 9.44 8.74 -9.07
C LEU A 164 10.89 9.22 -9.17
N LYS A 165 11.40 9.49 -10.38
CA LYS A 165 12.74 10.07 -10.57
C LYS A 165 12.82 11.48 -9.97
N ALA A 166 11.80 12.31 -10.19
CA ALA A 166 11.74 13.64 -9.60
C ALA A 166 11.77 13.60 -8.06
N LYS A 167 11.00 12.68 -7.45
CA LYS A 167 10.99 12.47 -5.99
C LYS A 167 12.32 11.94 -5.43
N LYS A 168 13.09 11.19 -6.22
CA LYS A 168 14.39 10.62 -5.82
C LYS A 168 15.56 11.61 -5.96
N ASN A 169 15.37 12.75 -6.62
CA ASN A 169 16.45 13.73 -6.78
C ASN A 169 16.76 14.41 -5.44
N VAL A 170 17.92 14.07 -4.87
CA VAL A 170 18.38 14.56 -3.55
C VAL A 170 18.83 16.04 -3.59
N ALA A 171 19.09 16.56 -4.78
CA ALA A 171 19.50 17.96 -4.98
C ALA A 171 18.37 18.74 -5.65
N LEU A 172 17.96 19.84 -5.03
CA LEU A 172 16.96 20.78 -5.54
C LEU A 172 17.62 22.11 -5.87
N LYS A 173 17.38 22.63 -7.06
CA LYS A 173 17.81 23.98 -7.45
C LYS A 173 16.79 25.01 -6.95
N LYS A 174 17.20 25.94 -6.10
CA LYS A 174 16.40 27.03 -5.56
C LYS A 174 16.98 28.35 -6.05
N GLY A 175 16.66 28.68 -7.31
CA GLY A 175 17.21 29.85 -8.00
C GLY A 175 18.72 29.67 -8.32
N PRO A 176 19.60 30.58 -7.90
CA PRO A 176 21.04 30.46 -8.14
C PRO A 176 21.73 29.38 -7.30
N VAL A 177 21.10 28.96 -6.19
CA VAL A 177 21.70 28.01 -5.24
C VAL A 177 21.15 26.59 -5.46
N HIS A 178 22.02 25.59 -5.26
CA HIS A 178 21.63 24.18 -5.21
C HIS A 178 21.65 23.69 -3.77
N VAL A 179 20.51 23.20 -3.29
CA VAL A 179 20.34 22.64 -1.95
C VAL A 179 20.40 21.12 -2.06
N LYS A 180 21.30 20.47 -1.32
CA LYS A 180 21.45 19.01 -1.31
C LYS A 180 21.51 18.52 0.14
N ILE A 181 20.77 17.45 0.42
CA ILE A 181 20.79 16.80 1.73
C ILE A 181 22.04 15.91 1.84
N GLN A 182 22.80 16.05 2.92
CA GLN A 182 23.95 15.21 3.21
C GLN A 182 23.49 13.84 3.70
N SER A 183 23.92 12.76 3.04
CA SER A 183 23.63 11.38 3.45
C SER A 183 24.91 10.68 3.90
N PHE A 184 24.91 10.20 5.15
CA PHE A 184 26.02 9.43 5.71
C PHE A 184 25.65 7.94 5.71
N ASN A 185 26.08 7.21 4.69
CA ASN A 185 25.90 5.75 4.63
C ASN A 185 27.20 5.06 5.06
N SER A 186 27.42 4.92 6.37
CA SER A 186 28.60 4.25 6.93
C SER A 186 28.56 2.72 6.84
N LYS A 187 27.36 2.14 6.68
CA LYS A 187 27.15 0.68 6.69
C LYS A 187 27.25 0.01 5.31
N VAL A 188 27.35 0.79 4.22
CA VAL A 188 27.29 0.26 2.84
C VAL A 188 28.44 0.80 2.01
N VAL A 189 29.10 -0.09 1.26
CA VAL A 189 30.19 0.27 0.34
C VAL A 189 29.65 1.17 -0.79
N PRO A 190 30.39 2.22 -1.19
CA PRO A 190 30.01 3.05 -2.33
C PRO A 190 29.72 2.24 -3.59
N ARG A 191 28.74 2.67 -4.38
CA ARG A 191 28.41 2.03 -5.65
C ARG A 191 29.57 2.19 -6.63
N SER A 192 29.82 1.13 -7.40
CA SER A 192 30.86 1.12 -8.44
C SER A 192 30.63 2.22 -9.48
N GLU A 193 31.70 2.88 -9.91
CA GLU A 193 31.64 3.89 -10.97
C GLU A 193 31.31 3.26 -12.32
N SER A 194 30.18 3.67 -12.89
CA SER A 194 29.70 3.10 -14.15
C SER A 194 30.67 3.32 -15.33
N LYS A 195 31.43 4.42 -15.33
CA LYS A 195 32.43 4.71 -16.37
C LYS A 195 33.53 3.66 -16.39
N ILE A 196 34.06 3.31 -15.22
CA ILE A 196 35.13 2.32 -15.08
C ILE A 196 34.62 0.93 -15.44
N VAL A 197 33.47 0.53 -14.88
CA VAL A 197 32.87 -0.79 -15.13
C VAL A 197 32.54 -0.96 -16.61
N LYS A 198 31.91 0.04 -17.24
CA LYS A 198 31.57 0.00 -18.67
C LYS A 198 32.82 0.00 -19.57
N ASN A 199 33.89 0.70 -19.21
CA ASN A 199 35.12 0.69 -20.00
C ASN A 199 35.79 -0.69 -19.94
N ARG A 200 35.93 -1.25 -18.73
CA ARG A 200 36.40 -2.63 -18.54
C ARG A 200 35.56 -3.61 -19.34
N ASP A 201 34.24 -3.48 -19.25
CA ASP A 201 33.29 -4.37 -19.91
C ASP A 201 33.37 -4.26 -21.44
N LYS A 202 33.41 -3.03 -21.97
CA LYS A 202 33.61 -2.75 -23.40
C LYS A 202 34.94 -3.30 -23.91
N TRP A 203 36.00 -3.23 -23.11
CA TRP A 203 37.31 -3.75 -23.47
C TRP A 203 37.33 -5.28 -23.54
N LEU A 204 36.65 -5.95 -22.60
CA LEU A 204 36.52 -7.41 -22.53
C LEU A 204 35.54 -7.97 -23.59
N HIS A 205 34.55 -7.18 -23.99
CA HIS A 205 33.55 -7.52 -25.02
C HIS A 205 33.80 -6.76 -26.33
N ARG A 206 35.05 -6.36 -26.58
CA ARG A 206 35.38 -5.65 -27.82
C ARG A 206 35.25 -6.59 -29.02
N LYS A 207 34.82 -6.04 -30.15
CA LYS A 207 34.58 -6.79 -31.40
C LYS A 207 35.81 -7.57 -31.91
N SER A 208 37.03 -7.11 -31.59
CA SER A 208 38.26 -7.79 -32.02
C SER A 208 38.54 -9.08 -31.25
N VAL A 209 37.88 -9.31 -30.12
CA VAL A 209 37.94 -10.60 -29.42
C VAL A 209 36.75 -11.42 -29.89
N ASN A 210 37.00 -12.42 -30.74
CA ASN A 210 35.98 -13.36 -31.20
C ASN A 210 35.57 -14.29 -30.05
N ARG A 211 34.72 -13.79 -29.16
CA ARG A 211 34.11 -14.60 -28.10
C ARG A 211 33.09 -15.53 -28.75
N LYS A 212 33.24 -16.83 -28.48
CA LYS A 212 32.27 -17.86 -28.86
C LYS A 212 31.02 -17.77 -28.00
#